data_AF-A0A2S8BDE1-F1
#
_entry.id   AF-A0A2S8BDE1-F1
#
_cell.length_a   1.000
_cell.length_b   1.000
_cell.length_c   1.000
_cell.angle_alpha   90.00
_cell.angle_beta   90.00
_cell.angle_gamma   90.00
#
_symmetry.space_group_name_H-M   'P 1'
#
loop_
_entity.id
_entity.type
_entity.pdbx_description
1 polymer ?
#
loop_
_entity_poly.entity_id
_entity_poly.type
_entity_poly.pdbx_seq_one_letter_code
_entity_poly.pdbx_strand_id
1 'polypeptide(L)'
;MSGRLWEQRRIIRYYLHRWPSQAAMKRLRDKVRALTGRSRVGLDIRTVIATLNPILRGWGNYFRTGNAADKFVQVDRYVRWRLFRLMVKKRGRNLRAGQADQWTEEWFNGHGLHRLRGTIRYPTAA
;
A
#
# COMPACT_ATOMS: atom_id res chain seq x y z
N MET A 1 -11.08 3.68 -31.90
CA MET A 1 -11.31 2.92 -30.64
C MET A 1 -12.39 3.66 -29.85
N SER A 2 -13.64 3.20 -29.91
CA SER A 2 -14.78 3.84 -29.25
C SER A 2 -15.52 2.83 -28.38
N GLY A 3 -15.60 3.14 -27.09
CA GLY A 3 -16.35 2.37 -26.11
C GLY A 3 -16.60 3.28 -24.91
N ARG A 4 -17.82 3.25 -24.36
CA ARG A 4 -18.26 4.14 -23.27
C ARG A 4 -17.28 4.20 -22.09
N LEU A 5 -16.62 3.08 -21.77
CA LEU A 5 -15.63 2.98 -20.70
C LEU A 5 -14.29 3.67 -21.03
N TRP A 6 -13.89 3.70 -22.30
CA TRP A 6 -12.73 4.46 -22.75
C TRP A 6 -13.01 5.96 -22.71
N GLU A 7 -14.15 6.39 -23.25
CA GLU A 7 -14.55 7.80 -23.30
C GLU A 7 -14.72 8.40 -21.89
N GLN A 8 -15.33 7.67 -20.96
CA GLN A 8 -15.60 8.17 -19.61
C GLN A 8 -14.44 8.01 -18.63
N ARG A 9 -13.64 6.94 -18.77
CA ARG A 9 -12.69 6.52 -17.73
C ARG A 9 -11.31 6.14 -18.27
N ARG A 10 -11.08 6.23 -19.57
CA ARG A 10 -9.86 5.77 -20.27
C ARG A 10 -9.51 4.31 -19.98
N ILE A 11 -10.53 3.46 -19.81
CA ILE A 11 -10.37 2.02 -19.57
C ILE A 11 -10.44 1.27 -20.90
N ILE A 12 -9.36 0.58 -21.28
CA ILE A 12 -9.25 -0.18 -22.54
C ILE A 12 -9.83 -1.59 -22.41
N ARG A 13 -9.60 -2.27 -21.27
CA ARG A 13 -10.15 -3.60 -20.99
C ARG A 13 -10.70 -3.65 -19.56
N TYR A 14 -11.97 -4.03 -19.44
CA TYR A 14 -12.63 -4.24 -18.16
C TYR A 14 -12.69 -5.73 -17.85
N TYR A 15 -12.07 -6.15 -16.76
CA TYR A 15 -12.08 -7.55 -16.33
C TYR A 15 -13.25 -7.80 -15.39
N LEU A 16 -14.23 -8.58 -15.84
CA LEU A 16 -15.33 -9.03 -15.00
C LEU A 16 -14.76 -9.84 -13.81
N HIS A 17 -15.09 -9.44 -12.58
CA HIS A 17 -14.70 -10.11 -11.32
C HIS A 17 -13.20 -10.23 -10.98
N ARG A 18 -12.31 -9.44 -11.59
CA ARG A 18 -10.86 -9.47 -11.25
C ARG A 18 -10.46 -8.33 -10.29
N TRP A 19 -10.94 -8.44 -9.05
CA TRP A 19 -10.56 -7.57 -7.93
C TRP A 19 -10.14 -8.39 -6.69
N PRO A 20 -9.26 -7.87 -5.82
CA PRO A 20 -8.97 -8.50 -4.55
C PRO A 20 -10.24 -8.73 -3.72
N SER A 21 -10.47 -9.98 -3.31
CA SER A 21 -11.60 -10.32 -2.43
C SER A 21 -11.42 -9.68 -1.04
N GLN A 22 -12.52 -9.55 -0.30
CA GLN A 22 -12.46 -9.03 1.08
C GLN A 22 -11.56 -9.91 1.97
N ALA A 23 -11.58 -11.23 1.76
CA ALA A 23 -10.70 -12.15 2.46
C ALA A 23 -9.21 -11.92 2.10
N ALA A 24 -8.88 -11.69 0.83
CA ALA A 24 -7.52 -11.37 0.40
C ALA A 24 -7.03 -10.03 0.99
N MET A 25 -7.89 -9.01 0.99
CA MET A 25 -7.61 -7.73 1.63
C MET A 25 -7.37 -7.88 3.13
N LYS A 26 -8.23 -8.64 3.82
CA LYS A 26 -8.09 -8.91 5.26
C LYS A 26 -6.76 -9.61 5.56
N ARG A 27 -6.42 -10.69 4.83
CA ARG A 27 -5.17 -11.42 5.01
C ARG A 27 -3.94 -10.53 4.86
N LEU A 28 -3.93 -9.63 3.87
CA LEU A 28 -2.84 -8.67 3.73
C LEU A 28 -2.76 -7.71 4.92
N ARG A 29 -3.89 -7.11 5.31
CA ARG A 29 -3.94 -6.19 6.45
C ARG A 29 -3.50 -6.86 7.75
N ASP A 30 -3.85 -8.12 7.96
CA ASP A 30 -3.42 -8.90 9.12
C ASP A 30 -1.90 -9.11 9.14
N LYS A 31 -1.29 -9.45 7.98
CA LYS A 31 0.17 -9.53 7.85
C LYS A 31 0.85 -8.19 8.12
N VAL A 32 0.36 -7.10 7.52
CA VAL A 32 0.90 -5.74 7.75
C VAL A 32 0.76 -5.37 9.23
N ARG A 33 -0.39 -5.67 9.87
CA ARG A 33 -0.62 -5.41 11.29
C ARG A 33 0.39 -6.14 12.18
N ALA A 34 0.64 -7.42 11.91
CA ALA A 34 1.61 -8.22 12.66
C ALA A 34 3.02 -7.65 12.54
N LEU A 35 3.42 -7.24 11.33
CA LEU A 35 4.75 -6.69 11.06
C LEU A 35 4.93 -5.22 11.48
N THR A 36 3.87 -4.54 11.88
CA THR A 36 3.88 -3.17 12.41
C THR A 36 3.39 -3.11 13.85
N GLY A 37 3.52 -4.22 14.58
CA GLY A 37 3.12 -4.33 15.99
C GLY A 37 3.99 -3.49 16.93
N ARG A 38 3.58 -3.40 18.21
CA ARG A 38 4.32 -2.65 19.25
C ARG A 38 5.72 -3.24 19.50
N SER A 39 5.91 -4.53 19.28
CA SER A 39 7.21 -5.22 19.36
C SER A 39 8.26 -4.67 18.38
N ARG A 40 7.86 -3.89 17.37
CA ARG A 40 8.75 -3.28 16.37
C ARG A 40 9.19 -1.86 16.71
N VAL A 41 8.74 -1.30 17.84
CA VAL A 41 9.09 0.06 18.27
C VAL A 41 10.60 0.26 18.39
N GLY A 42 11.35 -0.75 18.85
CA GLY A 42 12.81 -0.67 18.97
C GLY A 42 13.55 -0.62 17.64
N LEU A 43 12.96 -1.14 16.55
CA LEU A 43 13.65 -1.26 15.27
C LEU A 43 13.73 0.06 14.52
N ASP A 44 14.74 0.18 13.64
CA ASP A 44 14.74 1.25 12.66
C ASP A 44 13.57 1.10 11.68
N ILE A 45 13.02 2.23 11.23
CA ILE A 45 11.86 2.24 10.35
C ILE A 45 12.19 1.61 8.99
N ARG A 46 13.42 1.77 8.49
CA ARG A 46 13.84 1.17 7.22
C ARG A 46 13.83 -0.36 7.30
N THR A 47 14.19 -0.93 8.45
CA THR A 47 14.11 -2.39 8.69
C THR A 47 12.66 -2.89 8.65
N VAL A 48 11.72 -2.15 9.26
CA VAL A 48 10.29 -2.50 9.22
C VAL A 48 9.76 -2.40 7.79
N ILE A 49 10.12 -1.34 7.07
CA ILE A 49 9.76 -1.15 5.66
C ILE A 49 10.31 -2.28 4.79
N ALA A 50 11.59 -2.63 4.95
CA ALA A 50 12.23 -3.71 4.22
C ALA A 50 11.52 -5.06 4.45
N THR A 51 11.00 -5.29 5.65
CA THR A 51 10.21 -6.49 5.98
C THR A 51 8.81 -6.47 5.33
N LEU A 52 8.19 -5.31 5.18
CA LEU A 52 6.88 -5.17 4.53
C LEU A 52 6.95 -5.31 3.02
N ASN A 53 8.00 -4.77 2.41
CA ASN A 53 8.13 -4.62 0.96
C ASN A 53 7.93 -5.93 0.16
N PRO A 54 8.53 -7.09 0.52
CA PRO A 54 8.31 -8.33 -0.21
C PRO A 54 6.83 -8.76 -0.24
N ILE A 55 6.11 -8.56 0.88
CA ILE A 55 4.69 -8.93 0.97
C ILE A 55 3.85 -8.00 0.11
N LEU A 56 4.12 -6.70 0.16
CA LEU A 56 3.43 -5.71 -0.69
C LEU A 56 3.69 -5.99 -2.16
N ARG A 57 4.95 -6.20 -2.55
CA ARG A 57 5.34 -6.52 -3.94
C ARG A 57 4.67 -7.80 -4.42
N GLY A 58 4.71 -8.87 -3.63
CA GLY A 58 4.08 -10.14 -4.00
C GLY A 58 2.57 -10.02 -4.18
N TRP A 59 1.90 -9.36 -3.23
CA TRP A 59 0.47 -9.12 -3.31
C TRP A 59 0.08 -8.21 -4.48
N GLY A 60 0.84 -7.13 -4.68
CA GLY A 60 0.66 -6.21 -5.80
C GLY A 60 0.85 -6.91 -7.14
N ASN A 61 1.90 -7.73 -7.29
CA ASN A 61 2.15 -8.50 -8.49
C ASN A 61 1.03 -9.50 -8.81
N TYR A 62 0.47 -10.16 -7.79
CA TYR A 62 -0.63 -11.10 -7.97
C TYR A 62 -1.91 -10.41 -8.49
N PHE A 63 -2.23 -9.23 -7.96
CA PHE A 63 -3.42 -8.46 -8.33
C PHE A 63 -3.16 -7.36 -9.37
N ARG A 64 -1.98 -7.30 -9.99
CA ARG A 64 -1.56 -6.20 -10.87
C ARG A 64 -2.40 -6.06 -12.15
N THR A 65 -3.16 -7.09 -12.50
CA THR A 65 -4.03 -7.14 -13.67
C THR A 65 -5.49 -7.04 -13.23
N GLY A 66 -6.26 -6.12 -13.80
CA GLY A 66 -7.70 -6.01 -13.54
C GLY A 66 -8.12 -4.72 -12.84
N ASN A 67 -9.22 -4.79 -12.09
CA ASN A 67 -9.89 -3.65 -11.46
C ASN A 67 -9.44 -3.47 -10.00
N ALA A 68 -8.12 -3.41 -9.77
CA ALA A 68 -7.54 -3.40 -8.42
C ALA A 68 -7.10 -2.01 -7.92
N ALA A 69 -7.23 -0.95 -8.73
CA ALA A 69 -6.69 0.38 -8.45
C ALA A 69 -7.13 0.94 -7.10
N ASP A 70 -8.42 0.96 -6.84
CA ASP A 70 -8.97 1.47 -5.58
C ASP A 70 -8.52 0.63 -4.38
N LYS A 71 -8.35 -0.69 -4.58
CA LYS A 71 -7.86 -1.59 -3.52
C LYS A 71 -6.39 -1.33 -3.22
N PHE A 72 -5.57 -1.03 -4.22
CA PHE A 72 -4.16 -0.68 -4.04
C PHE A 72 -4.02 0.61 -3.24
N VAL A 73 -4.84 1.63 -3.56
CA VAL A 73 -4.90 2.88 -2.79
C VAL A 73 -5.33 2.63 -1.33
N GLN A 74 -6.31 1.73 -1.11
CA GLN A 74 -6.74 1.36 0.25
C GLN A 74 -5.62 0.69 1.05
N VAL A 75 -4.83 -0.19 0.40
CA VAL A 75 -3.69 -0.85 1.05
C VAL A 75 -2.58 0.16 1.36
N ASP A 76 -2.19 1.01 0.40
CA ASP A 76 -1.16 2.04 0.62
C ASP A 76 -1.53 2.95 1.79
N ARG A 77 -2.80 3.40 1.85
CA ARG A 77 -3.31 4.18 2.98
C ARG A 77 -3.21 3.44 4.30
N TYR A 78 -3.57 2.16 4.34
CA TYR A 78 -3.50 1.34 5.55
C TYR A 78 -2.06 1.15 6.02
N VAL A 79 -1.14 0.82 5.11
CA VAL A 79 0.29 0.63 5.42
C VAL A 79 0.89 1.92 5.97
N ARG A 80 0.66 3.05 5.30
CA ARG A 80 1.12 4.37 5.78
C ARG A 80 0.58 4.67 7.18
N TRP A 81 -0.71 4.46 7.42
CA TRP A 81 -1.31 4.68 8.74
C TRP A 81 -0.68 3.80 9.82
N ARG A 82 -0.38 2.53 9.50
CA ARG A 82 0.30 1.61 10.42
C ARG A 82 1.71 2.07 10.76
N LEU A 83 2.49 2.49 9.77
CA LEU A 83 3.84 3.00 9.97
C LEU A 83 3.84 4.33 10.75
N PHE A 84 2.92 5.24 10.42
CA PHE A 84 2.72 6.48 11.18
C PHE A 84 2.44 6.18 12.66
N ARG A 85 1.50 5.28 12.96
CA ARG A 85 1.21 4.90 14.36
C ARG A 85 2.38 4.22 15.04
N LEU A 86 3.20 3.47 14.31
CA LEU A 86 4.44 2.90 14.86
C LEU A 86 5.43 4.01 15.22
N MET A 87 5.63 5.01 14.37
CA MET A 87 6.52 6.16 14.61
C MET A 87 6.05 6.99 15.82
N VAL A 88 4.75 7.27 15.92
CA VAL A 88 4.14 7.93 17.11
C VAL A 88 4.46 7.13 18.36
N LYS A 89 4.24 5.80 18.35
CA LYS A 89 4.55 4.94 19.50
C LYS A 89 6.04 4.88 19.83
N LYS A 90 6.91 4.92 18.81
CA LYS A 90 8.36 4.93 18.98
C LYS A 90 8.85 6.18 19.69
N ARG A 91 8.22 7.34 19.42
CA ARG A 91 8.52 8.58 20.15
C ARG A 91 7.87 8.62 21.53
N GLY A 92 6.65 8.09 21.67
CA GLY A 92 5.93 8.07 22.94
C GLY A 92 5.83 9.47 23.55
N ARG A 93 6.18 9.61 24.83
CA ARG A 93 6.21 10.91 25.54
C ARG A 93 7.19 11.93 24.99
N ASN A 94 8.14 11.50 24.15
CA ASN A 94 9.16 12.37 23.55
C ASN A 94 8.73 12.91 22.16
N LEU A 95 7.47 12.72 21.76
CA LEU A 95 6.95 13.25 20.51
C LEU A 95 6.74 14.76 20.64
N ARG A 96 7.44 15.54 19.82
CA ARG A 96 7.31 17.01 19.79
C ARG A 96 6.18 17.44 18.85
N ALA A 97 5.57 18.59 19.13
CA ALA A 97 4.62 19.24 18.22
C ALA A 97 5.25 19.42 16.83
N GLY A 98 4.48 19.19 15.77
CA GLY A 98 4.95 19.29 14.37
C GLY A 98 5.83 18.13 13.88
N GLN A 99 6.34 17.27 14.76
CA GLN A 99 7.22 16.18 14.34
C GLN A 99 6.49 15.09 13.56
N ALA A 100 5.24 14.81 13.92
CA ALA A 100 4.43 13.82 13.24
C ALA A 100 4.08 14.23 11.79
N ASP A 101 4.00 15.54 11.53
CA ASP A 101 3.64 16.09 10.22
C ASP A 101 4.71 15.80 9.15
N GLN A 102 5.94 15.52 9.58
CA GLN A 102 7.05 15.11 8.70
C GLN A 102 6.86 13.70 8.13
N TRP A 103 6.05 12.84 8.77
CA TRP A 103 5.86 11.44 8.36
C TRP A 103 4.80 11.31 7.28
N THR A 104 5.03 12.01 6.17
CA THR A 104 4.21 11.98 4.97
C THR A 104 4.37 10.67 4.20
N GLU A 105 3.54 10.46 3.17
CA GLU A 105 3.72 9.30 2.29
C GLU A 105 5.07 9.39 1.57
N GLU A 106 5.43 10.58 1.09
CA GLU A 106 6.68 10.89 0.41
C GLU A 106 7.88 10.56 1.30
N TRP A 107 7.80 10.88 2.59
CA TRP A 107 8.85 10.54 3.55
C TRP A 107 9.02 9.01 3.65
N PHE A 108 7.94 8.25 3.86
CA PHE A 108 8.05 6.78 3.91
C PHE A 108 8.54 6.18 2.60
N ASN A 109 8.13 6.72 1.45
CA ASN A 109 8.61 6.30 0.14
C ASN A 109 10.11 6.61 -0.03
N GLY A 110 10.58 7.76 0.45
CA GLY A 110 12.01 8.12 0.51
C GLY A 110 12.82 7.21 1.42
N HIS A 111 12.18 6.59 2.42
CA HIS A 111 12.75 5.51 3.23
C HIS A 111 12.60 4.11 2.60
N GLY A 112 12.17 4.02 1.34
CA GLY A 112 12.12 2.80 0.55
C GLY A 112 10.81 2.05 0.61
N LEU A 113 9.71 2.64 1.09
CA LEU A 113 8.40 1.99 1.09
C LEU A 113 7.93 1.71 -0.34
N HIS A 114 7.55 0.46 -0.60
CA HIS A 114 6.96 0.09 -1.88
C HIS A 114 5.53 0.62 -1.99
N ARG A 115 5.29 1.44 -3.00
CA ARG A 115 3.98 1.97 -3.38
C ARG A 115 3.27 1.00 -4.33
N LEU A 116 2.02 0.63 -4.01
CA LEU A 116 1.19 -0.21 -4.88
C LEU A 116 0.47 0.62 -5.94
N ARG A 117 -0.12 1.76 -5.59
CA ARG A 117 -0.80 2.60 -6.58
C ARG A 117 0.15 2.95 -7.73
N GLY A 118 -0.34 2.83 -8.96
CA GLY A 118 0.45 3.03 -10.17
C GLY A 118 1.23 1.81 -10.67
N THR A 119 1.22 0.67 -9.96
CA THR A 119 1.88 -0.56 -10.45
C THR A 119 0.95 -1.49 -11.24
N ILE A 120 -0.29 -1.07 -11.47
CA ILE A 120 -1.26 -1.85 -12.26
C ILE A 120 -0.81 -1.89 -13.71
N ARG A 121 -0.84 -3.08 -14.30
CA ARG A 121 -0.49 -3.32 -15.70
C ARG A 121 -1.66 -4.01 -16.38
N TYR A 122 -2.13 -3.40 -17.47
CA TYR A 122 -3.06 -4.02 -18.39
C TYR A 122 -2.25 -4.72 -19.49
N PRO A 123 -2.57 -5.96 -19.87
CA PRO A 123 -1.95 -6.56 -21.04
C PRO A 123 -2.33 -5.73 -22.27
N THR A 124 -1.31 -5.16 -22.90
CA THR A 124 -1.42 -4.54 -24.22
C THR A 124 -1.93 -5.61 -25.19
N ALA A 125 -2.87 -5.26 -26.07
CA ALA A 125 -3.23 -6.18 -27.15
C ALA A 125 -1.97 -6.48 -27.98
N ALA A 126 -1.68 -7.76 -28.20
CA ALA A 126 -0.72 -8.19 -29.21
C ALA A 126 -1.30 -7.87 -30.60
#